data_AF-A0AAV6QAN1-F1
#
_entry.id   AF-A0AAV6QAN1-F1
#
_cell.length_a   1.000
_cell.length_b   1.000
_cell.length_c   1.000
_cell.angle_alpha   90.00
_cell.angle_beta   90.00
_cell.angle_gamma   90.00
#
_symmetry.space_group_name_H-M   'P 1'
#
loop_
_entity.id
_entity.type
_entity.pdbx_description
1 polymer ?
#
loop_
_entity_poly.entity_id
_entity_poly.type
_entity_poly.pdbx_seq_one_letter_code
_entity_poly.pdbx_strand_id
1 'polypeptide(L)'
;MGDIKDETPPDPQVMRLDNMLIAEGVAGPEKSGASAVAAVTAAAFAAAAAAGGTPDDEDAEQADYREKLAQIRQIYHTELDKYEQACREFTSHVINLLREQSRSRPISSKEIDRMVEIIQRKFSSILTQLKQSTCEAVMILRARFLDARRKRRNFSKQAVEILNEYFYSHLANPYPSETTKEELAKKCSITVAQVGNWFGNKRIRYKKNIAKYQDEASVYFMKAAEDSASVSSQDSQLNSPVTPNSGW
;
A
#
# COMPACT_ATOMS: atom_id res chain seq x y z
N MET A 1 43.82 25.91 -16.29
CA MET A 1 43.94 25.00 -15.12
C MET A 1 42.52 24.82 -14.57
N GLY A 2 41.91 23.68 -14.86
CA GLY A 2 40.65 23.15 -14.28
C GLY A 2 39.44 24.08 -14.13
N ASP A 3 38.57 24.15 -15.13
CA ASP A 3 37.15 24.49 -14.90
C ASP A 3 36.54 23.38 -14.05
N ILE A 4 36.35 23.66 -12.76
CA ILE A 4 35.51 22.87 -11.88
C ILE A 4 34.10 23.08 -12.43
N LYS A 5 33.60 22.12 -13.20
CA LYS A 5 32.16 21.95 -13.39
C LYS A 5 31.60 21.73 -11.99
N ASP A 6 31.09 22.80 -11.38
CA ASP A 6 30.11 22.69 -10.31
C ASP A 6 28.89 21.99 -10.95
N GLU A 7 28.96 20.66 -11.08
CA GLU A 7 27.78 19.83 -11.25
C GLU A 7 26.96 20.06 -10.00
N THR A 8 26.05 21.04 -10.11
CA THR A 8 25.04 21.26 -9.09
C THR A 8 24.33 19.92 -8.92
N PRO A 9 24.33 19.31 -7.72
CA PRO A 9 23.77 18.00 -7.52
C PRO A 9 22.35 17.95 -8.08
N PRO A 10 21.95 16.86 -8.76
CA PRO A 10 20.60 16.72 -9.26
C PRO A 10 19.60 16.98 -8.13
N ASP A 11 18.53 17.73 -8.42
CA ASP A 11 17.52 18.07 -7.42
C ASP A 11 17.04 16.79 -6.69
N PRO A 12 17.19 16.69 -5.35
CA PRO A 12 16.77 15.52 -4.58
C PRO A 12 15.32 15.12 -4.83
N GLN A 13 14.44 16.09 -5.11
CA GLN A 13 13.05 15.83 -5.43
C GLN A 13 12.91 15.09 -6.77
N VAL A 14 13.66 15.52 -7.79
CA VAL A 14 13.66 14.90 -9.12
C VAL A 14 14.20 13.48 -9.04
N MET A 15 15.29 13.26 -8.31
CA MET A 15 15.86 11.91 -8.12
C MET A 15 14.88 10.96 -7.44
N ARG A 16 14.16 11.44 -6.42
CA ARG A 16 13.13 10.63 -5.74
C ARG A 16 12.01 10.23 -6.69
N LEU A 17 11.56 11.15 -7.54
CA LEU A 17 10.54 10.89 -8.55
C LEU A 17 11.04 9.91 -9.61
N ASP A 18 12.29 10.05 -10.06
CA ASP A 18 12.90 9.12 -11.01
C ASP A 18 12.98 7.71 -10.46
N ASN A 19 13.45 7.55 -9.22
CA ASN A 19 13.49 6.24 -8.57
C ASN A 19 12.08 5.63 -8.44
N MET A 20 11.06 6.45 -8.19
CA MET A 20 9.67 5.99 -8.12
C MET A 20 9.16 5.54 -9.50
N LEU A 21 9.38 6.33 -10.55
CA LEU A 21 8.99 5.97 -11.91
C LEU A 21 9.73 4.72 -12.42
N ILE A 22 11.02 4.57 -12.08
CA ILE A 22 11.81 3.39 -12.42
C ILE A 22 11.28 2.15 -11.70
N ALA A 23 11.00 2.25 -10.40
CA ALA A 23 10.47 1.13 -9.62
C ALA A 23 9.12 0.61 -10.15
N GLU A 24 8.31 1.51 -10.72
CA GLU A 24 7.01 1.19 -11.32
C GLU A 24 7.12 0.80 -12.81
N GLY A 25 8.34 0.75 -13.35
CA GLY A 25 8.63 0.42 -14.74
C GLY A 25 8.10 1.45 -15.73
N VAL A 26 7.94 2.71 -15.29
CA VAL A 26 7.48 3.86 -16.09
C VAL A 26 8.63 4.64 -16.71
N ALA A 27 9.78 4.68 -16.06
CA ALA A 27 11.01 5.30 -16.58
C ALA A 27 12.18 4.30 -16.56
N GLY A 28 13.17 4.44 -17.45
CA GLY A 28 14.36 3.58 -17.49
C GLY A 28 15.19 3.74 -18.78
N PRO A 29 16.43 3.22 -18.83
CA PRO A 29 17.34 3.34 -19.99
C PRO A 29 16.85 2.60 -21.23
N GLU A 30 15.80 1.78 -21.08
CA GLU A 30 15.09 1.14 -22.16
C GLU A 30 14.22 2.17 -22.91
N LYS A 31 14.82 2.91 -23.86
CA LYS A 31 14.06 3.51 -24.98
C LYS A 31 13.31 2.47 -25.85
N SER A 32 13.28 1.21 -25.40
CA SER A 32 12.52 0.07 -25.91
C SER A 32 11.70 -0.59 -24.78
N GLY A 33 10.88 0.19 -24.07
CA GLY A 33 10.02 -0.29 -22.97
C GLY A 33 9.05 -1.45 -23.33
N ALA A 34 8.88 -1.78 -24.60
CA ALA A 34 8.16 -2.99 -25.03
C ALA A 34 8.88 -4.30 -24.58
N SER A 35 10.21 -4.31 -24.56
CA SER A 35 11.01 -5.54 -24.32
C SER A 35 11.07 -5.92 -22.83
N ALA A 36 11.29 -4.94 -21.95
CA ALA A 36 11.32 -5.19 -20.50
C ALA A 36 9.94 -5.55 -19.93
N VAL A 37 8.87 -4.92 -20.45
CA VAL A 37 7.49 -5.28 -20.09
C VAL A 37 7.14 -6.67 -20.63
N ALA A 38 7.59 -7.04 -21.84
CA ALA A 38 7.46 -8.39 -22.38
C ALA A 38 8.18 -9.45 -21.52
N ALA A 39 9.37 -9.14 -21.01
CA ALA A 39 10.12 -10.04 -20.13
C ALA A 39 9.45 -10.23 -18.76
N VAL A 40 8.98 -9.14 -18.14
CA VAL A 40 8.25 -9.19 -16.85
C VAL A 40 6.87 -9.84 -17.03
N THR A 41 6.21 -9.64 -18.18
CA THR A 41 4.92 -10.32 -18.48
C THR A 41 5.11 -11.80 -18.78
N ALA A 42 6.17 -12.20 -19.48
CA ALA A 42 6.51 -13.61 -19.69
C ALA A 42 6.80 -14.33 -18.37
N ALA A 43 7.55 -13.70 -17.47
CA ALA A 43 7.84 -14.25 -16.13
C ALA A 43 6.57 -14.38 -15.26
N ALA A 44 5.67 -13.39 -15.32
CA ALA A 44 4.42 -13.42 -14.56
C ALA A 44 3.38 -14.39 -15.14
N PHE A 45 3.34 -14.57 -16.47
CA PHE A 45 2.46 -15.54 -17.13
C PHE A 45 2.93 -16.98 -16.86
N ALA A 46 4.25 -17.21 -16.85
CA ALA A 46 4.83 -18.48 -16.42
C ALA A 46 4.51 -18.81 -14.93
N ALA A 47 4.48 -17.79 -14.07
CA ALA A 47 4.09 -17.97 -12.66
C ALA A 47 2.58 -18.22 -12.47
N ALA A 48 1.73 -17.58 -13.28
CA ALA A 48 0.27 -17.78 -13.25
C ALA A 48 -0.15 -19.14 -13.83
N ALA A 49 0.49 -19.59 -14.91
CA ALA A 49 0.26 -20.90 -15.52
C ALA A 49 0.61 -22.06 -14.57
N ALA A 50 1.50 -21.83 -13.59
CA ALA A 50 1.86 -22.81 -12.57
C ALA A 50 0.82 -22.93 -11.42
N ALA A 51 -0.14 -22.01 -11.30
CA ALA A 51 -1.02 -21.90 -10.12
C ALA A 51 -2.42 -22.51 -10.27
N GLY A 52 -2.82 -23.03 -11.43
CA GLY A 52 -3.99 -23.91 -11.58
C GLY A 52 -5.34 -23.38 -11.05
N GLY A 53 -5.60 -22.07 -11.10
CA GLY A 53 -6.88 -21.45 -10.67
C GLY A 53 -7.80 -21.10 -11.86
N THR A 54 -9.11 -21.24 -11.68
CA THR A 54 -10.15 -20.86 -12.66
C THR A 54 -10.10 -19.35 -12.95
N PRO A 55 -9.81 -18.92 -14.19
CA PRO A 55 -9.53 -17.53 -14.51
C PRO A 55 -10.62 -16.92 -15.39
N ASP A 56 -11.49 -16.06 -14.85
CA ASP A 56 -12.37 -15.26 -15.73
C ASP A 56 -12.50 -13.79 -15.24
N ASP A 57 -12.68 -13.53 -13.94
CA ASP A 57 -12.80 -12.16 -13.42
C ASP A 57 -11.46 -11.54 -12.92
N GLU A 58 -10.63 -12.30 -12.19
CA GLU A 58 -9.37 -11.77 -11.64
C GLU A 58 -8.31 -11.49 -12.72
N ASP A 59 -8.28 -12.30 -13.77
CA ASP A 59 -7.37 -12.11 -14.91
C ASP A 59 -7.76 -10.89 -15.75
N ALA A 60 -9.05 -10.58 -15.85
CA ALA A 60 -9.56 -9.40 -16.53
C ALA A 60 -9.17 -8.10 -15.78
N GLU A 61 -9.30 -8.07 -14.45
CA GLU A 61 -8.87 -6.93 -13.63
C GLU A 61 -7.35 -6.72 -13.66
N GLN A 62 -6.58 -7.81 -13.67
CA GLN A 62 -5.12 -7.78 -13.80
C GLN A 62 -4.68 -7.29 -15.19
N ALA A 63 -5.42 -7.65 -16.25
CA ALA A 63 -5.21 -7.16 -17.60
C ALA A 63 -5.52 -5.66 -17.72
N ASP A 64 -6.64 -5.20 -17.17
CA ASP A 64 -7.04 -3.78 -17.15
C ASP A 64 -6.04 -2.91 -16.37
N TYR A 65 -5.51 -3.38 -15.24
CA TYR A 65 -4.42 -2.71 -14.52
C TYR A 65 -3.17 -2.56 -15.39
N ARG A 66 -2.76 -3.63 -16.10
CA ARG A 66 -1.58 -3.61 -16.99
C ARG A 66 -1.77 -2.65 -18.16
N GLU A 67 -2.95 -2.66 -18.77
CA GLU A 67 -3.28 -1.78 -19.88
C GLU A 67 -3.23 -0.31 -19.43
N LYS A 68 -3.86 0.02 -18.30
CA LYS A 68 -3.82 1.37 -17.73
C LYS A 68 -2.43 1.81 -17.35
N LEU A 69 -1.59 0.93 -16.80
CA LEU A 69 -0.19 1.23 -16.53
C LEU A 69 0.57 1.50 -17.84
N ALA A 70 0.32 0.73 -18.91
CA ALA A 70 0.90 0.98 -20.22
C ALA A 70 0.47 2.34 -20.81
N GLN A 71 -0.79 2.73 -20.63
CA GLN A 71 -1.29 4.05 -21.04
C GLN A 71 -0.57 5.19 -20.27
N ILE A 72 -0.40 5.07 -18.95
CA ILE A 72 0.36 6.06 -18.15
C ILE A 72 1.79 6.20 -18.67
N ARG A 73 2.45 5.08 -19.01
CA ARG A 73 3.81 5.08 -19.59
C ARG A 73 3.87 5.78 -20.94
N GLN A 74 2.93 5.46 -21.82
CA GLN A 74 2.88 6.07 -23.14
C GLN A 74 2.70 7.59 -23.04
N ILE A 75 1.81 8.05 -22.16
CA ILE A 75 1.57 9.48 -21.91
C ILE A 75 2.85 10.13 -21.37
N TYR A 76 3.49 9.54 -20.36
CA TYR A 76 4.74 10.06 -19.79
C TYR A 76 5.82 10.25 -20.85
N HIS A 77 6.09 9.23 -21.66
CA HIS A 77 7.12 9.31 -22.71
C HIS A 77 6.76 10.31 -23.80
N THR A 78 5.48 10.35 -24.23
CA THR A 78 5.02 11.31 -25.23
C THR A 78 5.18 12.75 -24.76
N GLU A 79 4.80 13.04 -23.52
CA GLU A 79 4.93 14.38 -22.94
C GLU A 79 6.40 14.73 -22.64
N LEU A 80 7.23 13.75 -22.27
CA LEU A 80 8.66 13.94 -22.08
C LEU A 80 9.34 14.32 -23.40
N ASP A 81 9.04 13.63 -24.50
CA ASP A 81 9.60 13.94 -25.83
C ASP A 81 9.20 15.35 -26.29
N LYS A 82 7.93 15.74 -26.09
CA LYS A 82 7.45 17.09 -26.37
C LYS A 82 8.19 18.14 -25.54
N TYR A 83 8.35 17.88 -24.25
CA TYR A 83 9.10 18.75 -23.34
C TYR A 83 10.56 18.91 -23.80
N GLU A 84 11.24 17.81 -24.10
CA GLU A 84 12.64 17.85 -24.54
C GLU A 84 12.78 18.61 -25.86
N GLN A 85 11.87 18.40 -26.81
CA GLN A 85 11.86 19.10 -28.09
C GLN A 85 11.66 20.60 -27.89
N ALA A 86 10.67 21.00 -27.09
CA ALA A 86 10.41 22.41 -26.77
C ALA A 86 11.62 23.06 -26.07
N CYS A 87 12.26 22.35 -25.14
CA CYS A 87 13.47 22.83 -24.47
C CYS A 87 14.63 23.05 -25.46
N ARG A 88 14.85 22.10 -26.38
CA ARG A 88 15.88 22.21 -27.42
C ARG A 88 15.62 23.38 -28.35
N GLU A 89 14.39 23.50 -28.87
CA GLU A 89 14.01 24.57 -29.79
C GLU A 89 14.13 25.95 -29.15
N PHE A 90 13.59 26.11 -27.93
CA PHE A 90 13.66 27.38 -27.22
C PHE A 90 15.09 27.76 -26.88
N THR A 91 15.90 26.82 -26.38
CA THR A 91 17.31 27.08 -26.05
C THR A 91 18.09 27.47 -27.30
N SER A 92 17.89 26.76 -28.42
CA SER A 92 18.50 27.09 -29.71
C SER A 92 18.11 28.49 -30.18
N HIS A 93 16.82 28.83 -30.10
CA HIS A 93 16.32 30.15 -30.48
C HIS A 93 16.94 31.27 -29.64
N VAL A 94 17.00 31.11 -28.32
CA VAL A 94 17.61 32.09 -27.42
C VAL A 94 19.11 32.24 -27.70
N ILE A 95 19.83 31.14 -27.89
CA ILE A 95 21.28 31.20 -28.20
C ILE A 95 21.51 31.93 -29.52
N ASN A 96 20.73 31.64 -30.57
CA ASN A 96 20.85 32.31 -31.85
C ASN A 96 20.56 33.81 -31.73
N LEU A 97 19.51 34.18 -31.01
CA LEU A 97 19.17 35.58 -30.75
C LEU A 97 20.29 36.31 -30.01
N LEU A 98 20.83 35.73 -28.94
CA LEU A 98 21.90 36.34 -28.15
C LEU A 98 23.21 36.51 -28.95
N ARG A 99 23.54 35.53 -29.81
CA ARG A 99 24.69 35.61 -30.73
C ARG A 99 24.51 36.68 -31.81
N GLU A 100 23.28 36.92 -32.25
CA GLU A 100 23.00 37.97 -33.23
C GLU A 100 23.07 39.36 -32.57
N GLN A 101 22.50 39.51 -31.37
CA GLN A 101 22.60 40.74 -30.57
C GLN A 101 24.05 41.08 -30.21
N SER A 102 24.91 40.07 -29.99
CA SER A 102 26.31 40.29 -29.62
C SER A 102 27.13 40.97 -30.72
N ARG A 103 26.62 41.04 -31.96
CA ARG A 103 27.26 41.73 -33.09
C ARG A 103 27.11 43.25 -33.01
N SER A 104 26.03 43.73 -32.39
CA SER A 104 25.68 45.16 -32.30
C SER A 104 25.98 45.73 -30.91
N ARG A 105 26.10 44.87 -29.89
CA ARG A 105 26.51 45.21 -28.53
C ARG A 105 27.46 44.13 -28.01
N PRO A 106 28.57 44.47 -27.34
CA PRO A 106 29.45 43.46 -26.78
C PRO A 106 28.73 42.68 -25.65
N ILE A 107 28.31 41.45 -25.94
CA ILE A 107 27.78 40.48 -24.97
C ILE A 107 28.84 39.39 -24.80
N SER A 108 29.25 39.12 -23.56
CA SER A 108 30.25 38.08 -23.28
C SER A 108 29.64 36.68 -23.40
N SER A 109 30.41 35.69 -23.86
CA SER A 109 29.99 34.27 -23.84
C SER A 109 29.49 33.85 -22.45
N LYS A 110 30.17 34.31 -21.39
CA LYS A 110 29.80 34.02 -19.99
C LYS A 110 28.44 34.58 -19.58
N GLU A 111 27.92 35.57 -20.30
CA GLU A 111 26.59 36.13 -20.06
C GLU A 111 25.51 35.33 -20.81
N ILE A 112 25.81 34.89 -22.03
CA ILE A 112 24.96 33.97 -22.80
C ILE A 112 24.75 32.67 -22.02
N ASP A 113 25.83 32.09 -21.50
CA ASP A 113 25.79 30.85 -20.72
C ASP A 113 24.92 31.01 -19.46
N ARG A 114 25.08 32.12 -18.73
CA ARG A 114 24.24 32.44 -17.56
C ARG A 114 22.76 32.58 -17.90
N MET A 115 22.42 33.19 -19.04
CA MET A 115 21.03 33.31 -19.48
C MET A 115 20.42 31.94 -19.84
N VAL A 116 21.19 31.08 -20.51
CA VAL A 116 20.78 29.70 -20.83
C VAL A 116 20.57 28.88 -19.55
N GLU A 117 21.44 29.01 -18.55
CA GLU A 117 21.28 28.34 -17.25
C GLU A 117 20.01 28.76 -16.50
N ILE A 118 19.63 30.04 -16.56
CA ILE A 118 18.38 30.54 -15.94
C ILE A 118 17.17 29.89 -16.62
N ILE A 119 17.22 29.75 -17.95
CA ILE A 119 16.17 29.09 -18.74
C ILE A 119 16.08 27.60 -18.40
N GLN A 120 17.22 26.90 -18.36
CA GLN A 120 17.27 25.48 -18.00
C GLN A 120 16.72 25.22 -16.60
N ARG A 121 17.00 26.10 -15.63
CA ARG A 121 16.38 26.02 -14.29
C ARG A 121 14.85 26.11 -14.34
N LYS A 122 14.28 26.98 -15.17
CA LYS A 122 12.82 27.05 -15.36
C LYS A 122 12.26 25.78 -16.00
N PHE A 123 12.97 25.20 -16.97
CA PHE A 123 12.58 23.94 -17.57
C PHE A 123 12.62 22.78 -16.60
N SER A 124 13.55 22.77 -15.64
CA SER A 124 13.60 21.73 -14.61
C SER A 124 12.31 21.67 -13.81
N SER A 125 11.66 22.80 -13.51
CA SER A 125 10.38 22.84 -12.78
C SER A 125 9.26 22.12 -13.54
N ILE A 126 9.18 22.32 -14.87
CA ILE A 126 8.19 21.66 -15.72
C ILE A 126 8.43 20.15 -15.74
N LEU A 127 9.69 19.72 -15.83
CA LEU A 127 10.04 18.30 -15.77
C LEU A 127 9.67 17.68 -14.42
N THR A 128 9.92 18.38 -13.31
CA THR A 128 9.51 17.95 -11.97
C THR A 128 7.99 17.77 -11.91
N GLN A 129 7.21 18.70 -12.46
CA GLN A 129 5.75 18.60 -12.49
C GLN A 129 5.26 17.40 -13.31
N LEU A 130 5.85 17.14 -14.48
CA LEU A 130 5.52 15.98 -15.31
C LEU A 130 5.80 14.66 -14.56
N LYS A 131 6.95 14.56 -13.90
CA LYS A 131 7.30 13.36 -13.12
C LYS A 131 6.38 13.19 -11.92
N GLN A 132 6.03 14.28 -11.24
CA GLN A 132 5.12 14.29 -10.09
C GLN A 132 3.72 13.81 -10.49
N SER A 133 3.12 14.38 -11.54
CA SER A 133 1.79 13.99 -12.00
C SER A 133 1.74 12.54 -12.46
N THR A 134 2.81 12.06 -13.09
CA THR A 134 2.95 10.65 -13.50
C THR A 134 3.01 9.73 -12.27
N CYS A 135 3.81 10.07 -11.25
CA CYS A 135 3.87 9.31 -10.00
C CYS A 135 2.50 9.25 -9.31
N GLU A 136 1.78 10.37 -9.26
CA GLU A 136 0.42 10.43 -8.70
C GLU A 136 -0.56 9.53 -9.46
N ALA A 137 -0.52 9.55 -10.80
CA ALA A 137 -1.33 8.66 -11.63
C ALA A 137 -1.06 7.18 -11.34
N VAL A 138 0.21 6.79 -11.18
CA VAL A 138 0.59 5.43 -10.82
C VAL A 138 0.12 5.06 -9.42
N MET A 139 0.25 5.96 -8.44
CA MET A 139 -0.20 5.72 -7.07
C MET A 139 -1.72 5.56 -7.00
N ILE A 140 -2.48 6.38 -7.73
CA ILE A 140 -3.95 6.26 -7.84
C ILE A 140 -4.31 4.92 -8.47
N LEU A 141 -3.62 4.52 -9.54
CA LEU A 141 -3.85 3.24 -10.20
C LEU A 141 -3.56 2.06 -9.24
N ARG A 142 -2.45 2.11 -8.49
CA ARG A 142 -2.16 1.11 -7.45
C ARG A 142 -3.22 1.07 -6.36
N ALA A 143 -3.66 2.21 -5.86
CA ALA A 143 -4.71 2.26 -4.84
C ALA A 143 -6.02 1.63 -5.34
N ARG A 144 -6.38 1.89 -6.61
CA ARG A 144 -7.61 1.37 -7.20
C ARG A 144 -7.59 -0.14 -7.43
N PHE A 145 -6.45 -0.72 -7.79
CA PHE A 145 -6.38 -2.14 -8.17
C PHE A 145 -5.71 -3.02 -7.10
N LEU A 146 -4.60 -2.58 -6.51
CA LEU A 146 -3.84 -3.37 -5.53
C LEU A 146 -4.36 -3.19 -4.09
N ASP A 147 -4.75 -1.97 -3.70
CA ASP A 147 -5.32 -1.74 -2.36
C ASP A 147 -6.80 -2.16 -2.27
N ALA A 148 -7.56 -2.05 -3.37
CA ALA A 148 -8.91 -2.62 -3.45
C ALA A 148 -8.89 -4.16 -3.38
N ARG A 149 -7.87 -4.81 -3.98
CA ARG A 149 -7.61 -6.25 -3.82
C ARG A 149 -7.20 -6.59 -2.38
N ARG A 150 -6.54 -5.67 -1.67
CA ARG A 150 -6.29 -5.72 -0.23
C ARG A 150 -7.48 -5.25 0.62
N LYS A 151 -8.73 -5.37 0.12
CA LYS A 151 -9.97 -5.13 0.89
C LYS A 151 -9.80 -5.76 2.27
N ARG A 152 -9.60 -4.90 3.28
CA ARG A 152 -9.41 -5.33 4.67
C ARG A 152 -10.77 -5.87 5.11
N ARG A 153 -10.98 -7.18 4.93
CA ARG A 153 -12.23 -7.82 5.36
C ARG A 153 -12.25 -7.73 6.88
N ASN A 154 -13.27 -7.07 7.41
CA ASN A 154 -13.55 -7.13 8.84
C ASN A 154 -13.75 -8.59 9.23
N PHE A 155 -13.29 -8.97 10.41
CA PHE A 155 -13.61 -10.29 10.96
C PHE A 155 -15.12 -10.43 11.11
N SER A 156 -15.62 -11.66 10.97
CA SER A 156 -17.04 -11.95 11.20
C SER A 156 -17.44 -11.55 12.62
N LYS A 157 -18.72 -11.25 12.84
CA LYS A 157 -19.23 -10.92 14.19
C LYS A 157 -18.88 -12.03 15.19
N GLN A 158 -19.04 -13.29 14.78
CA GLN A 158 -18.70 -14.47 15.57
C GLN A 158 -17.21 -14.52 15.92
N ALA A 159 -16.31 -14.29 14.96
CA ALA A 159 -14.88 -14.26 15.24
C ALA A 159 -14.50 -13.13 16.22
N VAL A 160 -15.11 -11.94 16.07
CA VAL A 160 -14.89 -10.83 17.01
C VAL A 160 -15.41 -11.17 18.41
N GLU A 161 -16.56 -11.84 18.51
CA GLU A 161 -17.15 -12.25 19.77
C GLU A 161 -16.25 -13.25 20.51
N ILE A 162 -15.79 -14.31 19.84
CA ILE A 162 -14.87 -15.31 20.40
C ILE A 162 -13.57 -14.67 20.90
N LEU A 163 -13.00 -13.74 20.12
CA LEU A 163 -11.77 -13.04 20.50
C LEU A 163 -11.99 -12.09 21.70
N ASN A 164 -13.13 -11.39 21.75
CA ASN A 164 -13.48 -10.54 22.89
C ASN A 164 -13.76 -11.34 24.16
N GLU A 165 -14.46 -12.46 24.05
CA GLU A 165 -14.75 -13.37 25.17
C GLU A 165 -13.46 -13.83 25.85
N TYR A 166 -12.48 -14.29 25.06
CA TYR A 166 -11.17 -14.64 25.58
C TYR A 166 -10.46 -13.42 26.20
N PHE A 167 -10.46 -12.27 25.52
CA PHE A 167 -9.77 -11.06 25.97
C PHE A 167 -10.30 -10.57 27.33
N TYR A 168 -11.63 -10.53 27.52
CA TYR A 168 -12.25 -10.02 28.74
C TYR A 168 -12.24 -11.05 29.88
N SER A 169 -12.34 -12.36 29.59
CA SER A 169 -12.12 -13.40 30.60
C SER A 169 -10.68 -13.45 31.11
N HIS A 170 -9.71 -13.00 30.31
CA HIS A 170 -8.29 -12.95 30.65
C HIS A 170 -7.77 -11.52 30.81
N LEU A 171 -8.61 -10.58 31.26
CA LEU A 171 -8.28 -9.15 31.25
C LEU A 171 -7.05 -8.78 32.10
N ALA A 172 -6.75 -9.56 33.15
CA ALA A 172 -5.56 -9.40 33.97
C ALA A 172 -4.26 -9.74 33.20
N ASN A 173 -4.32 -10.69 32.26
CA ASN A 173 -3.18 -11.10 31.43
C ASN A 173 -3.63 -11.53 30.02
N PRO A 174 -4.01 -10.58 29.13
CA PRO A 174 -4.58 -10.89 27.81
C PRO A 174 -3.49 -11.18 26.77
N TYR A 175 -2.66 -12.18 27.07
CA TYR A 175 -1.57 -12.69 26.24
C TYR A 175 -1.78 -14.19 26.00
N PRO A 176 -2.56 -14.58 24.98
CA PRO A 176 -2.77 -15.99 24.67
C PRO A 176 -1.43 -16.66 24.32
N SER A 177 -1.25 -17.88 24.83
CA SER A 177 -0.13 -18.75 24.46
C SER A 177 -0.20 -19.15 22.98
N GLU A 178 0.86 -19.71 22.42
CA GLU A 178 0.88 -20.06 20.99
C GLU A 178 -0.18 -21.12 20.64
N THR A 179 -0.34 -22.13 21.50
CA THR A 179 -1.40 -23.14 21.36
C THR A 179 -2.79 -22.52 21.43
N THR A 180 -3.01 -21.57 22.36
CA THR A 180 -4.29 -20.86 22.45
C THR A 180 -4.58 -20.00 21.21
N LYS A 181 -3.56 -19.37 20.61
CA LYS A 181 -3.74 -18.63 19.36
C LYS A 181 -4.12 -19.54 18.21
N GLU A 182 -3.55 -20.74 18.11
CA GLU A 182 -3.92 -21.74 17.10
C GLU A 182 -5.38 -22.18 17.24
N GLU A 183 -5.86 -22.40 18.47
CA GLU A 183 -7.27 -22.72 18.73
C GLU A 183 -8.20 -21.58 18.36
N LEU A 184 -7.88 -20.35 18.75
CA LEU A 184 -8.66 -19.16 18.40
C LEU A 184 -8.69 -18.93 16.88
N ALA A 185 -7.55 -19.14 16.21
CA ALA A 185 -7.43 -19.06 14.75
C ALA A 185 -8.37 -20.06 14.06
N LYS A 186 -8.38 -21.32 14.51
CA LYS A 186 -9.29 -22.36 14.03
C LYS A 186 -10.77 -21.99 14.26
N LYS A 187 -11.12 -21.56 15.48
CA LYS A 187 -12.52 -21.18 15.83
C LYS A 187 -13.03 -19.97 15.05
N CYS A 188 -12.14 -19.01 14.74
CA CYS A 188 -12.48 -17.77 14.08
C CYS A 188 -12.32 -17.81 12.55
N SER A 189 -11.81 -18.93 11.99
CA SER A 189 -11.45 -19.07 10.58
C SER A 189 -10.53 -17.94 10.07
N ILE A 190 -9.50 -17.61 10.86
CA ILE A 190 -8.46 -16.61 10.55
C ILE A 190 -7.08 -17.18 10.83
N THR A 191 -6.01 -16.50 10.41
CA THR A 191 -4.64 -16.97 10.65
C THR A 191 -4.14 -16.66 12.06
N VAL A 192 -3.18 -17.45 12.56
CA VAL A 192 -2.52 -17.22 13.86
C VAL A 192 -1.90 -15.81 13.94
N ALA A 193 -1.30 -15.34 12.85
CA ALA A 193 -0.77 -13.99 12.75
C ALA A 193 -1.86 -12.91 12.88
N GLN A 194 -3.05 -13.13 12.30
CA GLN A 194 -4.21 -12.24 12.46
C GLN A 194 -4.72 -12.20 13.90
N VAL A 195 -4.74 -13.34 14.60
CA VAL A 195 -5.05 -13.41 16.04
C VAL A 195 -4.02 -12.60 16.84
N GLY A 196 -2.72 -12.83 16.63
CA GLY A 196 -1.66 -12.10 17.32
C GLY A 196 -1.76 -10.57 17.13
N ASN A 197 -1.99 -10.14 15.88
CA ASN A 197 -2.19 -8.73 15.55
C ASN A 197 -3.46 -8.16 16.20
N TRP A 198 -4.55 -8.92 16.25
CA TRP A 198 -5.80 -8.50 16.89
C TRP A 198 -5.61 -8.25 18.39
N PHE A 199 -4.98 -9.19 19.10
CA PHE A 199 -4.71 -9.05 20.54
C PHE A 199 -3.76 -7.89 20.86
N GLY A 200 -2.71 -7.70 20.05
CA GLY A 200 -1.82 -6.54 20.17
C GLY A 200 -2.57 -5.22 20.03
N ASN A 201 -3.41 -5.11 18.99
CA ASN A 201 -4.22 -3.91 18.76
C ASN A 201 -5.28 -3.70 19.84
N LYS A 202 -5.97 -4.76 20.29
CA LYS A 202 -7.00 -4.71 21.33
C LYS A 202 -6.42 -4.22 22.66
N ARG A 203 -5.24 -4.70 23.08
CA ARG A 203 -4.55 -4.21 24.29
C ARG A 203 -4.22 -2.71 24.21
N ILE A 204 -3.69 -2.25 23.07
CA ILE A 204 -3.38 -0.81 22.88
C ILE A 204 -4.64 0.04 22.97
N ARG A 205 -5.74 -0.38 22.31
CA ARG A 205 -7.03 0.34 22.35
C ARG A 205 -7.63 0.37 23.76
N TYR A 206 -7.63 -0.78 24.44
CA TYR A 206 -8.11 -0.91 25.81
C TYR A 206 -7.37 0.05 26.75
N LYS A 207 -6.03 0.03 26.73
CA LYS A 207 -5.19 0.91 27.56
C LYS A 207 -5.42 2.39 27.28
N LYS A 208 -5.70 2.77 26.03
CA LYS A 208 -5.93 4.17 25.64
C LYS A 208 -7.31 4.70 26.05
N ASN A 209 -8.29 3.84 26.29
CA ASN A 209 -9.65 4.27 26.62
C ASN A 209 -10.34 3.30 27.59
N ILE A 210 -9.78 3.17 28.79
CA ILE A 210 -10.20 2.19 29.79
C ILE A 210 -11.69 2.32 30.11
N ALA A 211 -12.19 3.54 30.34
CA ALA A 211 -13.59 3.78 30.70
C ALA A 211 -14.58 3.19 29.67
N LYS A 212 -14.37 3.49 28.38
CA LYS A 212 -15.23 2.95 27.30
C LYS A 212 -15.21 1.42 27.24
N TYR A 213 -14.05 0.83 27.46
CA TYR A 213 -13.89 -0.62 27.33
C TYR A 213 -14.24 -1.38 28.62
N GLN A 214 -14.41 -0.70 29.77
CA GLN A 214 -14.98 -1.28 30.98
C GLN A 214 -16.49 -1.56 30.82
N ASP A 215 -17.21 -0.67 30.13
CA ASP A 215 -18.62 -0.91 29.78
C ASP A 215 -18.76 -2.14 28.87
N GLU A 216 -17.88 -2.26 27.85
CA GLU A 216 -17.83 -3.45 27.01
C GLU A 216 -17.49 -4.70 27.82
N ALA A 217 -16.50 -4.64 28.73
CA ALA A 217 -16.11 -5.78 29.57
C ALA A 217 -17.28 -6.27 30.44
N SER A 218 -18.06 -5.33 31.00
CA SER A 218 -19.22 -5.64 31.84
C SER A 218 -20.24 -6.52 31.12
N VAL A 219 -20.49 -6.27 29.82
CA VAL A 219 -21.39 -7.09 28.99
C VAL A 219 -20.89 -8.54 28.88
N TYR A 220 -19.59 -8.74 28.68
CA TYR A 220 -19.02 -10.09 28.59
C TYR A 220 -18.96 -10.80 29.96
N PHE A 221 -18.77 -10.06 31.06
CA PHE A 221 -18.87 -10.64 32.40
C PHE A 221 -20.30 -11.07 32.75
N MET A 222 -21.32 -10.29 32.37
CA MET A 222 -22.73 -10.68 32.57
C MET A 222 -23.09 -11.93 31.77
N LYS A 223 -22.67 -12.00 30.51
CA LYS A 223 -22.88 -13.18 29.66
C LYS A 223 -22.22 -14.43 30.23
N ALA A 224 -20.97 -14.33 30.70
CA ALA A 224 -20.28 -15.45 31.33
C ALA A 224 -20.97 -15.92 32.64
N ALA A 225 -21.53 -14.99 33.41
CA ALA A 225 -22.29 -15.32 34.61
C ALA A 225 -23.61 -16.05 34.29
N GLU A 226 -24.34 -15.62 33.26
CA GLU A 226 -25.56 -16.26 32.77
C GLU A 226 -25.30 -17.68 32.25
N ASP A 227 -24.23 -17.86 31.45
CA ASP A 227 -23.83 -19.18 30.95
C ASP A 227 -23.47 -20.12 32.11
N SER A 228 -22.78 -19.62 33.15
CA SER A 228 -22.46 -20.42 34.34
C SER A 228 -23.68 -20.79 35.20
N ALA A 229 -24.69 -19.91 35.28
CA ALA A 229 -25.94 -20.18 36.00
C ALA A 229 -26.83 -21.19 35.27
N SER A 230 -26.81 -21.19 33.94
CA SER A 230 -27.53 -22.16 33.11
C SER A 230 -26.99 -23.59 33.27
N VAL A 231 -25.66 -23.75 33.38
CA VAL A 231 -24.99 -25.05 33.60
C VAL A 231 -25.31 -25.65 34.97
N SER A 232 -25.35 -24.85 36.05
CA SER A 232 -25.72 -25.33 37.40
C SER A 232 -27.17 -25.82 37.51
N SER A 233 -28.06 -25.35 36.62
CA SER A 233 -29.48 -25.71 36.64
C SER A 233 -29.74 -27.11 36.05
N GLN A 234 -28.85 -27.63 35.18
CA GLN A 234 -28.99 -28.96 34.58
C GLN A 234 -28.45 -30.09 35.46
N ASP A 235 -27.45 -29.83 36.33
CA ASP A 235 -26.82 -30.87 37.17
C ASP A 235 -27.65 -31.22 38.43
N SER A 236 -28.63 -30.38 38.77
CA SER A 236 -29.49 -30.55 39.96
C SER A 236 -30.63 -31.59 39.77
N GLN A 237 -30.82 -32.13 38.56
CA GLN A 237 -31.97 -33.00 38.24
C GLN A 237 -31.67 -34.52 38.32
N LEU A 238 -30.43 -34.94 38.61
CA LEU A 238 -30.04 -36.36 38.61
C LEU A 238 -29.77 -36.99 39.99
N ASN A 239 -29.91 -36.26 41.09
CA ASN A 239 -29.60 -36.80 42.42
C ASN A 239 -30.79 -36.72 43.38
N SER A 240 -31.69 -37.71 43.31
CA SER A 240 -32.63 -38.02 44.40
C SER A 240 -32.70 -39.53 44.62
N PRO A 241 -32.43 -40.03 45.85
CA PRO A 241 -32.39 -41.46 46.12
C PRO A 241 -33.80 -42.02 46.24
N VAL A 242 -34.08 -43.10 45.50
CA VAL A 242 -35.33 -43.87 45.60
C VAL A 242 -35.32 -44.69 46.90
N THR A 243 -36.33 -44.49 47.75
CA THR A 243 -36.61 -45.38 48.88
C THR A 243 -37.50 -46.56 48.41
N PRO A 244 -37.22 -47.82 48.82
CA PRO A 244 -38.04 -48.96 48.42
C PRO A 244 -39.23 -49.13 49.36
N ASN A 245 -40.42 -49.28 48.77
CA ASN A 245 -41.68 -49.55 49.46
C ASN A 245 -41.79 -51.05 49.79
N SER A 246 -41.95 -51.41 51.05
CA SER A 246 -42.20 -52.79 51.52
C SER A 246 -43.67 -52.98 51.86
N GLY A 247 -44.37 -53.81 51.09
CA GLY A 247 -45.74 -54.25 51.37
C GLY A 247 -45.82 -55.76 51.55
N TRP A 248 -46.39 -56.18 52.68
CA TRP A 248 -47.17 -57.40 52.90
C TRP A 248 -48.26 -57.08 53.91
#